data_AF-A0A329ZVS6-F1
#
_entry.id   AF-A0A329ZVS6-F1
#
_cell.length_a   1.000
_cell.length_b   1.000
_cell.length_c   1.000
_cell.angle_alpha   90.00
_cell.angle_beta   90.00
_cell.angle_gamma   90.00
#
_symmetry.space_group_name_H-M   'P 1'
#
loop_
_entity.id
_entity.type
_entity.pdbx_description
1 polymer ?
#
loop_
_entity_poly.entity_id
_entity_poly.type
_entity_poly.pdbx_seq_one_letter_code
_entity_poly.pdbx_strand_id
1 'polypeptide(L)'
;MQNTEKLQQRLESLKLQGNKQQKSISLRDEKSQKWIAENLKLLSIPKESLETTTEILETLEDIKIVWLHMEECSGCSESILRSSLPTFETLIFDVMRIEYHDMLMAGSGHQCKENLERIVKEGKYILLVEGSISLGSGEFYVTIGSGGKSGADEIKELGEKALAIFAVGSCACYGGIQVAYPNPTHAYPIKELLPHKDIVQIAGCPPSDRNIAVSLMSFFLFGETPESDDLGRPLWAYGKCLHDLCERKSAFLAGEFVEEFGDEKAIAGACLYKVGCRGPYVFNNCPKIKFNDKISWPIAAGHGCLGCSEPDFWDTMAQFEEPMGNNIYHFPTPVIQPKLPPYQTCSTKIPNYSLESLNQSPFLTKEHTLGIVLDHNYESYLFCSQDSQLVAISQFEFETNPRLLLEKLQNKTKQQASLFQNYSLNFKDAYTSLPPLAEEMSKNLFDFYKTLALWIGKNEDFFDLAHAFHHPHESLYPLKFKQKDNLWQVDYSKFIINYLAYAIGGLDCYGLAYGAIVSYANDIAEVLLEITRQQETQHLWLCGDGFADSLLREKTLKKLKPFQERIYILV
;
A
#
# COMPACT_ATOMS: atom_id res chain seq x y z
N MET A 1 10.31 13.53 -17.73
CA MET A 1 10.57 13.36 -19.17
C MET A 1 9.64 12.31 -19.78
N GLN A 2 9.61 11.07 -19.27
CA GLN A 2 8.80 9.98 -19.85
C GLN A 2 7.30 10.32 -20.06
N ASN A 3 6.61 10.91 -19.07
CA ASN A 3 5.18 11.26 -19.24
C ASN A 3 4.93 12.35 -20.28
N THR A 4 5.82 13.35 -20.39
CA THR A 4 5.67 14.43 -21.37
C THR A 4 5.82 13.91 -22.80
N GLU A 5 6.78 13.01 -23.03
CA GLU A 5 6.96 12.33 -24.32
C GLU A 5 5.75 11.46 -24.67
N LYS A 6 5.24 10.68 -23.70
CA LYS A 6 4.02 9.88 -23.88
C LYS A 6 2.82 10.75 -24.30
N LEU A 7 2.63 11.90 -23.66
CA LEU A 7 1.54 12.83 -24.01
C LEU A 7 1.69 13.38 -25.44
N GLN A 8 2.91 13.75 -25.84
CA GLN A 8 3.16 14.22 -27.21
C GLN A 8 2.85 13.13 -28.24
N GLN A 9 3.34 11.91 -28.02
CA GLN A 9 3.06 10.76 -28.88
C GLN A 9 1.55 10.47 -28.96
N ARG A 10 0.84 10.57 -27.83
CA ARG A 10 -0.62 10.40 -27.79
C ARG A 10 -1.31 11.45 -28.64
N LEU A 11 -0.95 12.72 -28.49
CA LEU A 11 -1.54 13.81 -29.26
C LEU A 11 -1.29 13.65 -30.76
N GLU A 12 -0.07 13.29 -31.15
CA GLU A 12 0.27 13.01 -32.55
C GLU A 12 -0.56 11.85 -33.11
N SER A 13 -0.70 10.75 -32.36
CA SER A 13 -1.56 9.62 -32.74
C SER A 13 -3.02 10.05 -32.94
N LEU A 14 -3.57 10.88 -32.04
CA LEU A 14 -4.94 11.36 -32.15
C LEU A 14 -5.15 12.25 -33.38
N LYS A 15 -4.17 13.12 -33.70
CA LYS A 15 -4.19 13.96 -34.91
C LYS A 15 -4.14 13.11 -36.18
N LEU A 16 -3.34 12.04 -36.19
CA LEU A 16 -3.20 11.14 -37.34
C LEU A 16 -4.44 10.27 -37.58
N GLN A 17 -5.17 9.89 -36.52
CA GLN A 17 -6.42 9.12 -36.63
C GLN A 17 -7.55 9.91 -37.32
N GLY A 18 -7.37 11.21 -37.56
CA GLY A 18 -8.29 12.01 -38.37
C GLY A 18 -9.67 12.12 -37.75
N ASN A 19 -9.75 12.26 -36.42
CA ASN A 19 -11.02 12.47 -35.71
C ASN A 19 -11.72 13.73 -36.26
N LYS A 20 -12.73 13.51 -37.11
CA LYS A 20 -13.52 14.58 -37.74
C LYS A 20 -14.54 15.21 -36.79
N GLN A 21 -14.72 14.65 -35.60
CA GLN A 21 -15.52 15.24 -34.54
C GLN A 21 -14.58 15.70 -33.43
N GLN A 22 -14.02 16.89 -33.62
CA GLN A 22 -13.51 17.66 -32.49
C GLN A 22 -14.70 17.87 -31.55
N LYS A 23 -14.55 17.58 -30.25
CA LYS A 23 -15.64 17.85 -29.30
C LYS A 23 -16.02 19.33 -29.43
N SER A 24 -17.31 19.66 -29.36
CA SER A 24 -17.78 21.05 -29.45
C SER A 24 -17.44 21.89 -28.21
N ILE A 25 -16.46 21.45 -27.43
CA ILE A 25 -16.24 21.79 -26.04
C ILE A 25 -14.84 22.36 -25.91
N SER A 26 -14.76 23.56 -25.34
CA SER A 26 -13.51 24.25 -25.08
C SER A 26 -13.19 24.12 -23.60
N LEU A 27 -12.08 23.47 -23.28
CA LEU A 27 -11.58 23.35 -21.91
C LEU A 27 -10.63 24.52 -21.57
N ARG A 28 -10.71 25.62 -22.34
CA ARG A 28 -9.80 26.78 -22.28
C ARG A 28 -10.22 27.85 -21.28
N ASP A 29 -11.38 27.72 -20.65
CA ASP A 29 -11.79 28.64 -19.59
C ASP A 29 -10.92 28.48 -18.32
N GLU A 30 -10.90 29.50 -17.48
CA GLU A 30 -10.04 29.55 -16.30
C GLU A 30 -10.29 28.38 -15.33
N LYS A 31 -11.55 27.94 -15.16
CA LYS A 31 -11.89 26.86 -14.21
C LYS A 31 -11.38 25.53 -14.72
N SER A 32 -11.60 25.21 -16.00
CA SER A 32 -11.12 23.99 -16.64
C SER A 32 -9.59 23.92 -16.64
N GLN A 33 -8.92 25.01 -17.02
CA GLN A 33 -7.44 25.07 -17.02
C GLN A 33 -6.84 24.90 -15.63
N LYS A 34 -7.43 25.55 -14.62
CA LYS A 34 -7.02 25.36 -13.21
C LYS A 34 -7.20 23.91 -12.78
N TRP A 35 -8.33 23.30 -13.13
CA TRP A 35 -8.61 21.91 -12.80
C TRP A 35 -7.60 20.94 -13.41
N ILE A 36 -7.37 21.05 -14.73
CA ILE A 36 -6.39 20.22 -15.43
C ILE A 36 -5.03 20.37 -14.76
N ALA A 37 -4.57 21.60 -14.52
CA ALA A 37 -3.28 21.88 -13.87
C ALA A 37 -3.16 21.26 -12.46
N GLU A 38 -4.22 21.30 -11.65
CA GLU A 38 -4.23 20.65 -10.33
C GLU A 38 -4.06 19.13 -10.41
N ASN A 39 -4.68 18.50 -11.41
CA ASN A 39 -4.62 17.04 -11.58
C ASN A 39 -3.33 16.57 -12.25
N LEU A 40 -2.72 17.38 -13.12
CA LEU A 40 -1.37 17.10 -13.62
C LEU A 40 -0.39 16.91 -12.46
N LYS A 41 -0.50 17.75 -11.42
CA LYS A 41 0.31 17.61 -10.20
C LYS A 41 0.06 16.29 -9.47
N LEU A 42 -1.17 15.75 -9.49
CA LEU A 42 -1.48 14.46 -8.87
C LEU A 42 -0.86 13.31 -9.65
N LEU A 43 -0.86 13.39 -10.98
CA LEU A 43 -0.25 12.42 -11.90
C LEU A 43 1.27 12.60 -12.08
N SER A 44 1.89 13.51 -11.32
CA SER A 44 3.31 13.87 -11.45
C SER A 44 3.68 14.32 -12.88
N ILE A 45 2.76 14.96 -13.58
CA ILE A 45 2.96 15.55 -14.90
C ILE A 45 3.38 17.02 -14.73
N PRO A 46 4.42 17.49 -15.45
CA PRO A 46 4.85 18.88 -15.39
C PRO A 46 3.76 19.87 -15.83
N LYS A 47 3.75 21.06 -15.23
CA LYS A 47 2.80 22.15 -15.56
C LYS A 47 2.88 22.55 -17.04
N GLU A 48 4.06 22.44 -17.63
CA GLU A 48 4.36 22.79 -19.02
C GLU A 48 3.55 21.94 -20.01
N SER A 49 3.09 20.76 -19.59
CA SER A 49 2.24 19.88 -20.40
C SER A 49 0.76 20.25 -20.38
N LEU A 50 0.35 21.34 -19.73
CA LEU A 50 -1.05 21.79 -19.64
C LEU A 50 -1.69 21.98 -21.02
N GLU A 51 -0.99 22.63 -21.95
CA GLU A 51 -1.48 22.88 -23.31
C GLU A 51 -1.73 21.56 -24.06
N THR A 52 -0.72 20.68 -24.08
CA THR A 52 -0.80 19.35 -24.70
C THR A 52 -1.91 18.51 -24.10
N THR A 53 -2.05 18.53 -22.78
CA THR A 53 -3.10 17.80 -22.04
C THR A 53 -4.48 18.29 -22.45
N THR A 54 -4.66 19.60 -22.51
CA THR A 54 -5.92 20.22 -22.92
C THR A 54 -6.28 19.83 -24.35
N GLU A 55 -5.30 19.92 -25.27
CA GLU A 55 -5.52 19.56 -26.67
C GLU A 55 -5.87 18.07 -26.85
N ILE A 56 -5.27 17.18 -26.05
CA ILE A 56 -5.65 15.76 -26.03
C ILE A 56 -7.11 15.59 -25.62
N LEU A 57 -7.55 16.21 -24.53
CA LEU A 57 -8.91 16.10 -24.03
C LEU A 57 -9.96 16.68 -25.01
N GLU A 58 -9.60 17.73 -25.74
CA GLU A 58 -10.43 18.35 -26.79
C GLU A 58 -10.46 17.52 -28.11
N THR A 59 -9.39 16.78 -28.40
CA THR A 59 -9.24 15.98 -29.65
C THR A 59 -9.72 14.54 -29.50
N LEU A 60 -9.81 14.04 -28.27
CA LEU A 60 -10.23 12.67 -27.98
C LEU A 60 -11.64 12.40 -28.52
N GLU A 61 -11.81 11.25 -29.17
CA GLU A 61 -13.14 10.75 -29.57
C GLU A 61 -14.02 10.60 -28.31
N ASP A 62 -15.33 10.68 -28.49
CA ASP A 62 -16.30 10.44 -27.43
C ASP A 62 -16.30 8.96 -26.98
N ILE A 63 -15.32 8.60 -26.14
CA ILE A 63 -15.27 7.30 -25.47
C ILE A 63 -16.44 7.25 -24.49
N LYS A 64 -17.34 6.30 -24.71
CA LYS A 64 -18.52 6.12 -23.88
C LYS A 64 -18.15 5.46 -22.56
N ILE A 65 -18.89 5.83 -21.51
CA ILE A 65 -18.81 5.18 -20.21
C ILE A 65 -20.13 4.49 -19.92
N VAL A 66 -20.03 3.21 -19.54
CA VAL A 66 -21.12 2.44 -18.94
C VAL A 66 -20.77 2.24 -17.48
N TRP A 67 -21.59 2.77 -16.57
CA TRP A 67 -21.44 2.62 -15.14
C TRP A 67 -22.56 1.74 -14.58
N LEU A 68 -22.21 0.52 -14.20
CA LEU A 68 -23.16 -0.46 -13.66
C LEU A 68 -23.17 -0.45 -12.12
N HIS A 69 -24.36 -0.66 -11.56
CA HIS A 69 -24.57 -0.84 -10.12
C HIS A 69 -24.90 -2.29 -9.78
N MET A 70 -24.20 -2.85 -8.78
CA MET A 70 -24.37 -4.23 -8.32
C MET A 70 -24.81 -4.26 -6.84
N GLU A 71 -24.15 -5.04 -5.98
CA GLU A 71 -24.37 -4.96 -4.53
C GLU A 71 -23.64 -3.73 -3.97
N GLU A 72 -24.37 -2.63 -3.85
CA GLU A 72 -23.83 -1.33 -3.48
C GLU A 72 -24.68 -0.56 -2.47
N CYS A 73 -24.17 0.60 -2.03
CA CYS A 73 -24.89 1.59 -1.22
C CYS A 73 -24.92 2.99 -1.88
N SER A 74 -24.50 3.09 -3.13
CA SER A 74 -24.52 4.25 -4.02
C SER A 74 -23.58 5.38 -3.60
N GLY A 75 -22.75 5.12 -2.58
CA GLY A 75 -21.80 6.09 -2.05
C GLY A 75 -20.71 6.48 -3.06
N CYS A 76 -20.35 5.64 -4.04
CA CYS A 76 -19.31 5.99 -5.01
C CYS A 76 -19.86 6.92 -6.08
N SER A 77 -21.08 6.65 -6.55
CA SER A 77 -21.86 7.57 -7.39
C SER A 77 -22.08 8.91 -6.67
N GLU A 78 -22.49 8.90 -5.40
CA GLU A 78 -22.62 10.13 -4.62
C GLU A 78 -21.28 10.86 -4.44
N SER A 79 -20.17 10.14 -4.29
CA SER A 79 -18.84 10.75 -4.19
C SER A 79 -18.50 11.58 -5.44
N ILE A 80 -18.64 11.02 -6.65
CA ILE A 80 -18.34 11.76 -7.88
C ILE A 80 -19.31 12.95 -8.10
N LEU A 81 -20.56 12.83 -7.65
CA LEU A 81 -21.53 13.94 -7.65
C LEU A 81 -21.12 15.10 -6.72
N ARG A 82 -20.19 14.91 -5.78
CA ARG A 82 -19.63 15.97 -4.93
C ARG A 82 -18.41 16.67 -5.52
N SER A 83 -18.02 16.35 -6.77
CA SER A 83 -16.94 17.06 -7.45
C SER A 83 -17.26 18.55 -7.60
N SER A 84 -16.41 19.40 -7.04
CA SER A 84 -16.54 20.87 -7.09
C SER A 84 -15.68 21.51 -8.19
N LEU A 85 -14.55 20.88 -8.50
CA LEU A 85 -13.56 21.35 -9.46
C LEU A 85 -13.06 20.11 -10.27
N PRO A 86 -13.60 19.87 -11.49
CA PRO A 86 -14.66 20.65 -12.10
C PRO A 86 -15.99 20.22 -11.45
N THR A 87 -17.09 20.90 -11.79
CA THR A 87 -18.38 20.41 -11.33
C THR A 87 -18.71 19.08 -12.02
N PHE A 88 -19.61 18.29 -11.44
CA PHE A 88 -20.04 17.04 -12.06
C PHE A 88 -20.58 17.25 -13.47
N GLU A 89 -21.27 18.37 -13.74
CA GLU A 89 -21.77 18.75 -15.06
C GLU A 89 -20.63 18.85 -16.08
N THR A 90 -19.56 19.58 -15.76
CA THR A 90 -18.39 19.66 -16.63
C THR A 90 -17.73 18.29 -16.79
N LEU A 91 -17.66 17.47 -15.74
CA LEU A 91 -17.15 16.11 -15.88
C LEU A 91 -17.98 15.31 -16.90
N ILE A 92 -19.30 15.29 -16.81
CA ILE A 92 -20.14 14.45 -17.69
C ILE A 92 -20.33 15.00 -19.11
N PHE A 93 -20.35 16.33 -19.28
CA PHE A 93 -20.57 16.93 -20.58
C PHE A 93 -19.26 17.08 -21.35
N ASP A 94 -18.18 17.41 -20.66
CA ASP A 94 -16.95 17.88 -21.30
C ASP A 94 -15.84 16.82 -21.33
N VAL A 95 -15.78 15.96 -20.29
CA VAL A 95 -14.67 15.02 -20.11
C VAL A 95 -15.10 13.57 -20.32
N MET A 96 -16.16 13.15 -19.62
CA MET A 96 -16.61 11.77 -19.45
C MET A 96 -18.00 11.58 -20.04
N ARG A 97 -18.11 10.93 -21.20
CA ARG A 97 -19.42 10.71 -21.81
C ARG A 97 -20.13 9.49 -21.21
N ILE A 98 -20.80 9.69 -20.07
CA ILE A 98 -21.59 8.65 -19.40
C ILE A 98 -22.89 8.41 -20.17
N GLU A 99 -22.99 7.27 -20.85
CA GLU A 99 -24.16 6.89 -21.66
C GLU A 99 -25.09 5.93 -20.91
N TYR A 100 -24.61 5.31 -19.83
CA TYR A 100 -25.41 4.47 -18.96
C TYR A 100 -24.96 4.63 -17.51
N HIS A 101 -25.92 4.90 -16.62
CA HIS A 101 -25.72 5.00 -15.18
C HIS A 101 -27.07 4.82 -14.48
N ASP A 102 -27.23 3.77 -13.68
CA ASP A 102 -28.55 3.34 -13.16
C ASP A 102 -29.24 4.44 -12.33
N MET A 103 -28.49 5.22 -11.54
CA MET A 103 -29.03 6.33 -10.75
C MET A 103 -29.45 7.57 -11.56
N LEU A 104 -28.76 7.90 -12.66
CA LEU A 104 -28.84 9.24 -13.28
C LEU A 104 -29.58 9.27 -14.62
N MET A 105 -29.69 8.14 -15.30
CA MET A 105 -30.25 8.11 -16.65
C MET A 105 -31.77 8.35 -16.66
N ALA A 106 -32.27 9.03 -17.70
CA ALA A 106 -33.70 9.28 -17.85
C ALA A 106 -34.49 8.06 -18.34
N GLY A 107 -33.84 7.15 -19.08
CA GLY A 107 -34.47 5.92 -19.57
C GLY A 107 -34.74 4.94 -18.42
N SER A 108 -35.72 4.04 -18.59
CA SER A 108 -35.98 2.96 -17.62
C SER A 108 -36.38 1.66 -18.32
N GLY A 109 -36.29 0.53 -17.62
CA GLY A 109 -36.74 -0.78 -18.12
C GLY A 109 -36.12 -1.17 -19.47
N HIS A 110 -36.96 -1.42 -20.48
CA HIS A 110 -36.50 -1.86 -21.81
C HIS A 110 -35.65 -0.82 -22.54
N GLN A 111 -35.87 0.48 -22.30
CA GLN A 111 -35.10 1.54 -22.96
C GLN A 111 -33.64 1.53 -22.49
N CYS A 112 -33.41 1.24 -21.21
CA CYS A 112 -32.06 1.05 -20.65
C CYS A 112 -31.34 -0.09 -21.34
N LYS A 113 -32.02 -1.23 -21.52
CA LYS A 113 -31.43 -2.41 -22.12
C LYS A 113 -31.11 -2.20 -23.61
N GLU A 114 -32.02 -1.60 -24.36
CA GLU A 114 -31.78 -1.24 -25.77
C GLU A 114 -30.57 -0.31 -25.91
N ASN A 115 -30.42 0.66 -25.00
CA ASN A 115 -29.26 1.54 -24.97
C ASN A 115 -27.95 0.78 -24.69
N LEU A 116 -27.93 -0.12 -23.71
CA LEU A 116 -26.77 -0.98 -23.43
C LEU A 116 -26.40 -1.84 -24.64
N GLU A 117 -27.38 -2.51 -25.26
CA GLU A 117 -27.16 -3.35 -26.44
C GLU A 117 -26.58 -2.54 -27.61
N ARG A 118 -27.08 -1.31 -27.81
CA ARG A 118 -26.54 -0.38 -28.80
C ARG A 118 -25.08 -0.02 -28.49
N ILE A 119 -24.76 0.35 -27.25
CA ILE A 119 -23.38 0.69 -26.84
C ILE A 119 -22.44 -0.50 -27.08
N VAL A 120 -22.86 -1.70 -26.68
CA VAL A 120 -22.11 -2.94 -26.87
C VAL A 120 -21.88 -3.24 -28.35
N LYS A 121 -22.87 -2.99 -29.22
CA LYS A 121 -22.77 -3.21 -30.67
C LYS A 121 -21.87 -2.18 -31.37
N GLU A 122 -21.95 -0.91 -30.98
CA GLU A 122 -21.09 0.15 -31.50
C GLU A 122 -19.63 -0.05 -31.05
N GLY A 123 -19.41 -0.72 -29.92
CA GLY A 123 -18.10 -0.94 -29.33
C GLY A 123 -17.51 0.35 -28.75
N LYS A 124 -16.23 0.28 -28.33
CA LYS A 124 -15.46 1.42 -27.79
C LYS A 124 -16.07 2.11 -26.57
N TYR A 125 -16.16 1.39 -25.45
CA TYR A 125 -16.59 1.98 -24.17
C TYR A 125 -15.69 1.53 -23.02
N ILE A 126 -15.70 2.30 -21.95
CA ILE A 126 -15.12 1.94 -20.66
C ILE A 126 -16.25 1.43 -19.77
N LEU A 127 -15.99 0.36 -19.03
CA LEU A 127 -16.91 -0.18 -18.03
C LEU A 127 -16.47 0.26 -16.63
N LEU A 128 -17.35 0.95 -15.93
CA LEU A 128 -17.24 1.19 -14.49
C LEU A 128 -18.20 0.26 -13.78
N VAL A 129 -17.75 -0.37 -12.70
CA VAL A 129 -18.60 -1.18 -11.84
C VAL A 129 -18.55 -0.62 -10.43
N GLU A 130 -19.71 -0.26 -9.89
CA GLU A 130 -19.91 0.04 -8.48
C GLU A 130 -20.67 -1.12 -7.84
N GLY A 131 -20.14 -1.62 -6.72
CA GLY A 131 -20.72 -2.75 -5.99
C GLY A 131 -20.05 -4.11 -6.25
N SER A 132 -20.25 -5.02 -5.31
CA SER A 132 -19.79 -6.41 -5.42
C SER A 132 -20.79 -7.27 -6.21
N ILE A 133 -20.36 -8.47 -6.60
CA ILE A 133 -21.20 -9.40 -7.37
C ILE A 133 -21.52 -10.63 -6.53
N SER A 134 -22.72 -11.18 -6.68
CA SER A 134 -23.07 -12.48 -6.12
C SER A 134 -22.82 -13.61 -7.10
N LEU A 135 -22.25 -14.72 -6.62
CA LEU A 135 -21.95 -15.92 -7.42
C LEU A 135 -22.54 -17.19 -6.78
N GLY A 136 -22.59 -18.28 -7.55
CA GLY A 136 -23.01 -19.58 -7.06
C GLY A 136 -24.48 -19.59 -6.61
N SER A 137 -24.74 -20.07 -5.38
CA SER A 137 -26.10 -20.07 -4.81
C SER A 137 -26.71 -18.68 -4.66
N GLY A 138 -25.89 -17.62 -4.68
CA GLY A 138 -26.32 -16.25 -4.61
C GLY A 138 -26.52 -15.54 -5.94
N GLU A 139 -26.25 -16.18 -7.09
CA GLU A 139 -26.14 -15.54 -8.41
C GLU A 139 -27.25 -14.51 -8.74
N PHE A 140 -28.48 -14.72 -8.27
CA PHE A 140 -29.63 -13.85 -8.54
C PHE A 140 -29.97 -12.84 -7.42
N TYR A 141 -29.14 -12.68 -6.38
CA TYR A 141 -29.31 -11.61 -5.39
C TYR A 141 -29.25 -10.21 -6.05
N VAL A 142 -28.47 -10.08 -7.13
CA VAL A 142 -28.57 -8.96 -8.08
C VAL A 142 -29.20 -9.46 -9.36
N THR A 143 -30.43 -9.07 -9.60
CA THR A 143 -31.19 -9.38 -10.83
C THR A 143 -31.53 -8.09 -11.56
N ILE A 144 -31.08 -7.96 -12.81
CA ILE A 144 -31.14 -6.73 -13.59
C ILE A 144 -32.06 -6.90 -14.80
N GLY A 145 -32.89 -5.88 -15.01
CA GLY A 145 -33.72 -5.73 -16.20
C GLY A 145 -34.89 -6.72 -16.28
N SER A 146 -35.71 -6.55 -17.31
CA SER A 146 -36.92 -7.34 -17.55
C SER A 146 -36.64 -8.79 -17.96
N GLY A 147 -35.43 -9.09 -18.40
CA GLY A 147 -34.98 -10.46 -18.71
C GLY A 147 -34.54 -11.25 -17.48
N GLY A 148 -34.47 -10.64 -16.30
CA GLY A 148 -34.08 -11.32 -15.06
C GLY A 148 -32.63 -11.83 -15.09
N LYS A 149 -31.72 -11.08 -15.70
CA LYS A 149 -30.32 -11.49 -15.86
C LYS A 149 -29.55 -11.22 -14.56
N SER A 150 -28.63 -12.12 -14.18
CA SER A 150 -27.78 -11.89 -13.01
C SER A 150 -26.84 -10.69 -13.24
N GLY A 151 -26.50 -9.96 -12.18
CA GLY A 151 -25.50 -8.89 -12.26
C GLY A 151 -24.15 -9.38 -12.79
N ALA A 152 -23.75 -10.61 -12.39
CA ALA A 152 -22.55 -11.26 -12.88
C ALA A 152 -22.56 -11.48 -14.40
N ASP A 153 -23.68 -11.96 -14.96
CA ASP A 153 -23.78 -12.15 -16.40
C ASP A 153 -23.78 -10.82 -17.18
N GLU A 154 -24.33 -9.75 -16.61
CA GLU A 154 -24.28 -8.41 -17.21
C GLU A 154 -22.84 -7.90 -17.25
N ILE A 155 -22.10 -7.96 -16.14
CA ILE A 155 -20.69 -7.58 -16.11
C ILE A 155 -19.85 -8.45 -17.04
N LYS A 156 -20.09 -9.76 -17.09
CA LYS A 156 -19.34 -10.64 -17.97
C LYS A 156 -19.53 -10.27 -19.44
N GLU A 157 -20.77 -10.01 -19.86
CA GLU A 157 -21.05 -9.62 -21.25
C GLU A 157 -20.37 -8.30 -21.64
N LEU A 158 -20.42 -7.29 -20.76
CA LEU A 158 -19.86 -5.97 -21.03
C LEU A 158 -18.33 -5.95 -20.86
N GLY A 159 -17.83 -6.54 -19.77
CA GLY A 159 -16.41 -6.57 -19.45
C GLY A 159 -15.56 -7.27 -20.50
N GLU A 160 -16.12 -8.24 -21.23
CA GLU A 160 -15.40 -8.90 -22.32
C GLU A 160 -15.10 -7.98 -23.50
N LYS A 161 -15.93 -6.96 -23.73
CA LYS A 161 -15.88 -6.07 -24.90
C LYS A 161 -15.42 -4.64 -24.57
N ALA A 162 -15.30 -4.31 -23.28
CA ALA A 162 -14.87 -3.00 -22.82
C ALA A 162 -13.39 -2.73 -23.19
N LEU A 163 -13.06 -1.47 -23.48
CA LEU A 163 -11.68 -1.01 -23.70
C LEU A 163 -10.85 -1.05 -22.42
N ALA A 164 -11.49 -0.77 -21.29
CA ALA A 164 -10.92 -0.83 -19.95
C ALA A 164 -12.04 -1.03 -18.93
N ILE A 165 -11.69 -1.61 -17.78
CA ILE A 165 -12.61 -1.87 -16.67
C ILE A 165 -12.06 -1.16 -15.42
N PHE A 166 -12.94 -0.42 -14.75
CA PHE A 166 -12.64 0.24 -13.47
C PHE A 166 -13.61 -0.28 -12.40
N ALA A 167 -13.06 -0.89 -11.36
CA ALA A 167 -13.82 -1.18 -10.15
C ALA A 167 -13.83 0.09 -9.27
N VAL A 168 -15.02 0.60 -8.95
CA VAL A 168 -15.17 1.83 -8.20
C VAL A 168 -15.71 1.51 -6.81
N GLY A 169 -14.87 1.77 -5.80
CA GLY A 169 -15.18 1.52 -4.40
C GLY A 169 -14.81 0.12 -3.91
N SER A 170 -14.68 0.00 -2.60
CA SER A 170 -14.22 -1.24 -1.96
C SER A 170 -15.17 -2.42 -2.17
N CYS A 171 -16.45 -2.16 -2.46
CA CYS A 171 -17.41 -3.20 -2.87
C CYS A 171 -16.97 -3.87 -4.18
N ALA A 172 -16.74 -3.09 -5.24
CA ALA A 172 -16.30 -3.64 -6.51
C ALA A 172 -14.87 -4.20 -6.43
N CYS A 173 -13.99 -3.51 -5.69
CA CYS A 173 -12.58 -3.89 -5.60
C CYS A 173 -12.36 -5.18 -4.82
N TYR A 174 -13.02 -5.32 -3.66
CA TYR A 174 -12.72 -6.35 -2.66
C TYR A 174 -13.95 -7.07 -2.10
N GLY A 175 -15.16 -6.75 -2.55
CA GLY A 175 -16.41 -7.33 -2.03
C GLY A 175 -17.17 -6.40 -1.09
N GLY A 176 -16.47 -5.52 -0.36
CA GLY A 176 -17.08 -4.47 0.46
C GLY A 176 -17.68 -4.98 1.77
N ILE A 177 -18.77 -4.37 2.24
CA ILE A 177 -19.44 -4.82 3.47
C ILE A 177 -20.19 -6.14 3.28
N GLN A 178 -20.57 -6.47 2.04
CA GLN A 178 -21.35 -7.65 1.71
C GLN A 178 -20.53 -8.94 1.84
N VAL A 179 -19.21 -8.88 1.63
CA VAL A 179 -18.31 -10.03 1.81
C VAL A 179 -17.88 -10.22 3.28
N ALA A 180 -18.11 -9.22 4.13
CA ALA A 180 -17.80 -9.35 5.56
C ALA A 180 -18.54 -10.53 6.18
N TYR A 181 -17.93 -11.17 7.17
CA TYR A 181 -18.50 -12.35 7.81
C TYR A 181 -19.96 -12.11 8.27
N PRO A 182 -20.93 -12.99 7.93
CA PRO A 182 -20.77 -14.32 7.34
C PRO A 182 -20.96 -14.41 5.80
N ASN A 183 -20.91 -13.31 5.05
CA ASN A 183 -21.16 -13.24 3.60
C ASN A 183 -22.46 -13.96 3.14
N PRO A 184 -23.64 -13.47 3.54
CA PRO A 184 -24.90 -14.16 3.31
C PRO A 184 -25.33 -14.18 1.83
N THR A 185 -24.82 -13.28 1.00
CA THR A 185 -25.17 -13.19 -0.43
C THR A 185 -24.23 -13.99 -1.31
N HIS A 186 -23.13 -14.53 -0.78
CA HIS A 186 -22.02 -15.05 -1.59
C HIS A 186 -21.46 -13.97 -2.52
N ALA A 187 -21.21 -12.78 -1.94
CA ALA A 187 -20.59 -11.65 -2.60
C ALA A 187 -19.10 -11.90 -2.85
N TYR A 188 -18.61 -11.40 -3.98
CA TYR A 188 -17.22 -11.45 -4.43
C TYR A 188 -16.82 -10.13 -5.10
N PRO A 189 -15.52 -9.78 -5.11
CA PRO A 189 -15.01 -8.69 -5.93
C PRO A 189 -15.11 -9.03 -7.42
N ILE A 190 -15.19 -8.00 -8.27
CA ILE A 190 -15.39 -8.20 -9.72
C ILE A 190 -14.22 -8.93 -10.39
N LYS A 191 -13.02 -8.88 -9.79
CA LYS A 191 -11.83 -9.55 -10.30
C LYS A 191 -11.97 -11.08 -10.30
N GLU A 192 -12.77 -11.65 -9.40
CA GLU A 192 -13.05 -13.09 -9.38
C GLU A 192 -13.86 -13.55 -10.60
N LEU A 193 -14.71 -12.68 -11.15
CA LEU A 193 -15.49 -12.98 -12.35
C LEU A 193 -14.68 -12.84 -13.65
N LEU A 194 -13.76 -11.88 -13.69
CA LEU A 194 -12.91 -11.57 -14.86
C LEU A 194 -11.41 -11.64 -14.51
N PRO A 195 -10.88 -12.79 -14.06
CA PRO A 195 -9.52 -12.89 -13.51
C PRO A 195 -8.42 -12.58 -14.53
N HIS A 196 -8.73 -12.77 -15.82
CA HIS A 196 -7.80 -12.59 -16.93
C HIS A 196 -7.78 -11.15 -17.50
N LYS A 197 -8.73 -10.29 -17.10
CA LYS A 197 -8.77 -8.88 -17.52
C LYS A 197 -7.91 -8.03 -16.60
N ASP A 198 -7.25 -7.03 -17.15
CA ASP A 198 -6.69 -5.94 -16.33
C ASP A 198 -7.85 -5.05 -15.83
N ILE A 199 -7.91 -4.84 -14.52
CA ILE A 199 -9.00 -4.10 -13.86
C ILE A 199 -8.35 -3.08 -12.95
N VAL A 200 -8.66 -1.80 -13.19
CA VAL A 200 -8.17 -0.70 -12.35
C VAL A 200 -9.02 -0.62 -11.09
N GLN A 201 -8.38 -0.71 -9.93
CA GLN A 201 -9.04 -0.81 -8.62
C GLN A 201 -9.00 0.55 -7.93
N ILE A 202 -10.11 1.29 -7.96
CA ILE A 202 -10.25 2.59 -7.29
C ILE A 202 -10.90 2.35 -5.92
N ALA A 203 -10.10 1.88 -4.96
CA ALA A 203 -10.57 1.47 -3.64
C ALA A 203 -10.94 2.65 -2.69
N GLY A 204 -11.86 2.40 -1.76
CA GLY A 204 -12.38 3.36 -0.78
C GLY A 204 -13.87 3.17 -0.54
N CYS A 205 -14.39 3.59 0.62
CA CYS A 205 -15.81 3.48 0.97
C CYS A 205 -16.42 4.84 1.39
N PRO A 206 -16.69 5.75 0.44
CA PRO A 206 -16.35 5.65 -0.99
C PRO A 206 -14.92 6.13 -1.29
N PRO A 207 -14.38 5.88 -2.50
CA PRO A 207 -13.20 6.59 -2.98
C PRO A 207 -13.52 8.08 -3.12
N SER A 208 -12.52 8.95 -3.06
CA SER A 208 -12.75 10.38 -3.32
C SER A 208 -13.19 10.62 -4.77
N ASP A 209 -13.97 11.67 -4.96
CA ASP A 209 -14.33 12.25 -6.27
C ASP A 209 -13.10 12.41 -7.17
N ARG A 210 -12.00 12.93 -6.60
CA ARG A 210 -10.73 13.12 -7.33
C ARG A 210 -10.09 11.80 -7.74
N ASN A 211 -10.12 10.76 -6.91
CA ASN A 211 -9.53 9.47 -7.28
C ASN A 211 -10.28 8.81 -8.45
N ILE A 212 -11.61 8.97 -8.49
CA ILE A 212 -12.44 8.51 -9.61
C ILE A 212 -12.10 9.33 -10.87
N ALA A 213 -12.25 10.66 -10.80
CA ALA A 213 -12.08 11.53 -11.97
C ALA A 213 -10.65 11.49 -12.56
N VAL A 214 -9.62 11.52 -11.71
CA VAL A 214 -8.22 11.55 -12.17
C VAL A 214 -7.78 10.20 -12.73
N SER A 215 -8.30 9.08 -12.25
CA SER A 215 -8.01 7.76 -12.82
C SER A 215 -8.56 7.63 -14.25
N LEU A 216 -9.78 8.12 -14.49
CA LEU A 216 -10.38 8.16 -15.82
C LEU A 216 -9.66 9.16 -16.72
N MET A 217 -9.34 10.35 -16.21
CA MET A 217 -8.54 11.33 -16.93
C MET A 217 -7.17 10.75 -17.33
N SER A 218 -6.49 10.02 -16.46
CA SER A 218 -5.22 9.36 -16.78
C SER A 218 -5.38 8.42 -17.98
N PHE A 219 -6.43 7.60 -18.00
CA PHE A 219 -6.70 6.72 -19.13
C PHE A 219 -6.95 7.50 -20.43
N PHE A 220 -7.71 8.60 -20.38
CA PHE A 220 -7.93 9.45 -21.55
C PHE A 220 -6.64 10.09 -22.09
N LEU A 221 -5.78 10.53 -21.18
CA LEU A 221 -4.52 11.20 -21.51
C LEU A 221 -3.47 10.28 -22.11
N PHE A 222 -3.43 9.01 -21.70
CA PHE A 222 -2.38 8.08 -22.15
C PHE A 222 -2.91 6.99 -23.09
N GLY A 223 -4.23 6.72 -23.09
CA GLY A 223 -4.83 5.62 -23.84
C GLY A 223 -4.53 4.24 -23.26
N GLU A 224 -4.02 4.18 -22.03
CA GLU A 224 -3.65 2.96 -21.29
C GLU A 224 -4.06 3.10 -19.82
N THR A 225 -4.21 1.97 -19.12
CA THR A 225 -4.50 1.95 -17.68
C THR A 225 -3.31 2.52 -16.89
N PRO A 226 -3.55 3.22 -15.76
CA PRO A 226 -2.47 3.78 -14.96
C PRO A 226 -1.61 2.67 -14.35
N GLU A 227 -0.32 2.96 -14.16
CA GLU A 227 0.56 2.08 -13.39
C GLU A 227 -0.03 1.82 -12.01
N SER A 228 -0.06 0.55 -11.61
CA SER A 228 -0.81 0.08 -10.46
C SER A 228 0.05 -0.78 -9.54
N ASP A 229 -0.33 -0.85 -8.25
CA ASP A 229 0.30 -1.76 -7.29
C ASP A 229 -0.13 -3.22 -7.49
N ASP A 230 0.37 -4.14 -6.65
CA ASP A 230 0.03 -5.57 -6.71
C ASP A 230 -1.48 -5.85 -6.52
N LEU A 231 -2.26 -4.88 -6.01
CA LEU A 231 -3.72 -4.98 -5.87
C LEU A 231 -4.46 -4.35 -7.06
N GLY A 232 -3.76 -3.85 -8.08
CA GLY A 232 -4.37 -3.18 -9.23
C GLY A 232 -4.79 -1.73 -8.96
N ARG A 233 -4.30 -1.11 -7.88
CA ARG A 233 -4.64 0.28 -7.51
C ARG A 233 -3.68 1.28 -8.14
N PRO A 234 -4.14 2.41 -8.71
CA PRO A 234 -3.26 3.41 -9.31
C PRO A 234 -2.20 3.96 -8.34
N LEU A 235 -0.91 3.83 -8.66
CA LEU A 235 0.20 4.23 -7.78
C LEU A 235 0.17 5.70 -7.38
N TRP A 236 -0.36 6.57 -8.25
CA TRP A 236 -0.43 8.01 -7.96
C TRP A 236 -1.34 8.32 -6.75
N ALA A 237 -2.36 7.48 -6.50
CA ALA A 237 -3.32 7.63 -5.42
C ALA A 237 -3.03 6.69 -4.23
N TYR A 238 -2.58 5.47 -4.51
CA TYR A 238 -2.43 4.39 -3.53
C TYR A 238 -0.97 3.96 -3.30
N GLY A 239 0.01 4.64 -3.91
CA GLY A 239 1.43 4.27 -3.78
C GLY A 239 2.10 4.68 -2.46
N LYS A 240 1.37 5.33 -1.54
CA LYS A 240 1.89 5.74 -0.23
C LYS A 240 0.92 5.39 0.88
N CYS A 241 1.48 4.99 2.03
CA CYS A 241 0.73 4.83 3.26
C CYS A 241 0.18 6.19 3.73
N LEU A 242 -1.07 6.18 4.18
CA LEU A 242 -1.79 7.35 4.71
C LEU A 242 -1.06 7.95 5.91
N HIS A 243 -0.52 7.11 6.80
CA HIS A 243 0.23 7.55 7.98
C HIS A 243 1.46 8.39 7.60
N ASP A 244 2.12 8.12 6.48
CA ASP A 244 3.28 8.89 6.03
C ASP A 244 2.94 10.32 5.58
N LEU A 245 1.68 10.55 5.23
CA LEU A 245 1.17 11.84 4.77
C LEU A 245 0.37 12.57 5.85
N CYS A 246 0.17 11.96 7.03
CA CYS A 246 -0.71 12.47 8.07
C CYS A 246 -0.11 13.69 8.80
N GLU A 247 -0.92 14.74 8.96
CA GLU A 247 -0.55 15.94 9.71
C GLU A 247 -0.30 15.70 11.19
N ARG A 248 -0.85 14.61 11.77
CA ARG A 248 -0.66 14.23 13.18
C ARG A 248 0.55 13.32 13.41
N LYS A 249 1.35 13.02 12.36
CA LYS A 249 2.52 12.13 12.46
C LYS A 249 3.57 12.64 13.46
N SER A 250 3.69 13.96 13.63
CA SER A 250 4.61 14.53 14.61
C SER A 250 4.23 14.17 16.05
N ALA A 251 2.94 14.16 16.39
CA ALA A 251 2.43 13.73 17.69
C ALA A 251 2.64 12.22 17.91
N PHE A 252 2.41 11.41 16.87
CA PHE A 252 2.71 9.97 16.89
C PHE A 252 4.18 9.73 17.27
N LEU A 253 5.11 10.36 16.56
CA LEU A 253 6.56 10.21 16.83
C LEU A 253 7.02 10.81 18.16
N ALA A 254 6.18 11.63 18.81
CA ALA A 254 6.42 12.15 20.15
C ALA A 254 5.83 11.25 21.26
N GLY A 255 5.11 10.18 20.91
CA GLY A 255 4.36 9.37 21.87
C GLY A 255 3.14 10.09 22.46
N GLU A 256 2.58 11.07 21.74
CA GLU A 256 1.45 11.88 22.18
C GLU A 256 0.15 11.38 21.54
N PHE A 257 -0.60 10.59 22.30
CA PHE A 257 -1.83 9.94 21.85
C PHE A 257 -3.05 10.42 22.61
N VAL A 258 -4.16 10.57 21.90
CA VAL A 258 -5.50 10.64 22.48
C VAL A 258 -5.76 9.36 23.26
N GLU A 259 -6.23 9.50 24.49
CA GLU A 259 -6.57 8.36 25.36
C GLU A 259 -8.04 7.98 25.20
N GLU A 260 -8.91 8.99 25.10
CA GLU A 260 -10.34 8.83 24.86
C GLU A 260 -10.88 10.00 24.02
N PHE A 261 -11.98 9.76 23.30
CA PHE A 261 -12.59 10.81 22.50
C PHE A 261 -13.08 11.97 23.37
N GLY A 262 -12.62 13.19 23.05
CA GLY A 262 -13.00 14.41 23.77
C GLY A 262 -12.03 14.83 24.89
N ASP A 263 -10.96 14.06 25.16
CA ASP A 263 -9.92 14.47 26.09
C ASP A 263 -9.15 15.72 25.63
N GLU A 264 -8.33 16.30 26.51
CA GLU A 264 -7.54 17.49 26.20
C GLU A 264 -6.59 17.28 25.00
N LYS A 265 -6.10 16.05 24.82
CA LYS A 265 -5.20 15.69 23.73
C LYS A 265 -5.96 15.59 22.39
N ALA A 266 -7.21 15.17 22.40
CA ALA A 266 -8.09 15.14 21.24
C ALA A 266 -8.40 16.56 20.77
N ILE A 267 -8.71 17.45 21.72
CA ILE A 267 -8.91 18.89 21.47
C ILE A 267 -7.63 19.53 20.90
N ALA A 268 -6.47 19.13 21.41
CA ALA A 268 -5.16 19.61 20.93
C ALA A 268 -4.71 18.97 19.59
N GLY A 269 -5.45 18.00 19.05
CA GLY A 269 -5.11 17.36 17.78
C GLY A 269 -3.98 16.32 17.86
N ALA A 270 -3.78 15.67 19.02
CA ALA A 270 -2.82 14.58 19.21
C ALA A 270 -3.14 13.34 18.34
N CYS A 271 -2.23 12.37 18.30
CA CYS A 271 -2.39 11.19 17.45
C CYS A 271 -3.55 10.29 17.90
N LEU A 272 -4.31 9.75 16.93
CA LEU A 272 -5.48 8.89 17.15
C LEU A 272 -5.16 7.39 17.15
N TYR A 273 -3.89 6.99 17.17
CA TYR A 273 -3.53 5.57 17.06
C TYR A 273 -4.08 4.73 18.24
N LYS A 274 -4.00 5.26 19.46
CA LYS A 274 -4.45 4.57 20.68
C LYS A 274 -5.96 4.39 20.76
N VAL A 275 -6.72 5.24 20.07
CA VAL A 275 -8.17 5.10 19.84
C VAL A 275 -8.48 4.45 18.48
N GLY A 276 -7.58 3.58 18.01
CA GLY A 276 -7.84 2.60 16.95
C GLY A 276 -7.52 2.98 15.50
N CYS A 277 -6.92 4.15 15.25
CA CYS A 277 -6.61 4.57 13.88
C CYS A 277 -5.79 3.54 13.09
N ARG A 278 -6.37 3.03 11.99
CA ARG A 278 -5.75 2.06 11.05
C ARG A 278 -4.81 2.70 10.04
N GLY A 279 -4.64 4.02 10.07
CA GLY A 279 -3.85 4.79 9.10
C GLY A 279 -2.46 4.23 8.76
N PRO A 280 -1.71 3.61 9.69
CA PRO A 280 -0.45 2.93 9.40
C PRO A 280 -0.51 1.78 8.38
N TYR A 281 -1.66 1.15 8.22
CA TYR A 281 -1.84 -0.06 7.42
C TYR A 281 -2.55 0.21 6.09
N VAL A 282 -2.79 1.49 5.77
CA VAL A 282 -3.75 1.89 4.75
C VAL A 282 -3.08 2.76 3.71
N PHE A 283 -3.26 2.39 2.45
CA PHE A 283 -2.76 3.09 1.28
C PHE A 283 -3.89 3.91 0.67
N ASN A 284 -3.77 5.23 0.77
CA ASN A 284 -4.69 6.18 0.16
C ASN A 284 -4.09 7.59 0.24
N ASN A 285 -4.61 8.51 -0.56
CA ASN A 285 -4.15 9.90 -0.61
C ASN A 285 -5.05 10.88 0.20
N CYS A 286 -5.94 10.37 1.07
CA CYS A 286 -6.87 11.17 1.89
C CYS A 286 -6.23 12.41 2.57
N PRO A 287 -5.03 12.34 3.18
CA PRO A 287 -4.42 13.51 3.83
C PRO A 287 -4.02 14.60 2.82
N LYS A 288 -3.68 14.20 1.58
CA LYS A 288 -3.22 15.08 0.51
C LYS A 288 -4.38 15.75 -0.23
N ILE A 289 -5.40 14.97 -0.59
CA ILE A 289 -6.53 15.46 -1.39
C ILE A 289 -7.77 15.82 -0.56
N LYS A 290 -7.88 15.28 0.66
CA LYS A 290 -9.04 15.42 1.55
C LYS A 290 -10.36 15.07 0.83
N PHE A 291 -11.49 15.36 1.45
CA PHE A 291 -12.85 15.17 0.92
C PHE A 291 -13.60 16.50 0.89
N ASN A 292 -14.57 16.58 -0.02
CA ASN A 292 -15.50 17.70 -0.17
C ASN A 292 -14.78 19.04 -0.32
N ASP A 293 -14.16 19.28 -1.49
CA ASP A 293 -13.39 20.51 -1.78
C ASP A 293 -12.24 20.77 -0.79
N LYS A 294 -11.52 19.70 -0.45
CA LYS A 294 -10.39 19.73 0.50
C LYS A 294 -10.74 20.22 1.91
N ILE A 295 -12.02 20.20 2.31
CA ILE A 295 -12.46 20.68 3.62
C ILE A 295 -11.87 19.83 4.74
N SER A 296 -12.11 18.52 4.72
CA SER A 296 -11.69 17.64 5.81
C SER A 296 -11.43 16.21 5.34
N TRP A 297 -10.99 15.37 6.26
CA TRP A 297 -10.85 13.92 6.12
C TRP A 297 -10.94 13.31 7.53
N PRO A 298 -11.13 11.99 7.70
CA PRO A 298 -11.46 11.38 9.00
C PRO A 298 -10.58 11.85 10.17
N ILE A 299 -9.25 11.82 9.99
CA ILE A 299 -8.32 12.20 11.07
C ILE A 299 -8.33 13.70 11.34
N ALA A 300 -8.50 14.56 10.34
CA ALA A 300 -8.70 15.98 10.58
C ALA A 300 -9.99 16.26 11.37
N ALA A 301 -11.04 15.45 11.15
CA ALA A 301 -12.30 15.53 11.87
C ALA A 301 -12.27 14.87 13.27
N GLY A 302 -11.15 14.24 13.66
CA GLY A 302 -10.97 13.67 15.00
C GLY A 302 -11.26 12.17 15.13
N HIS A 303 -11.58 11.47 14.04
CA HIS A 303 -11.77 10.01 14.07
C HIS A 303 -10.60 9.28 13.39
N GLY A 304 -10.19 8.15 13.97
CA GLY A 304 -9.17 7.28 13.38
C GLY A 304 -9.58 6.79 11.98
N CYS A 305 -8.61 6.53 11.11
CA CYS A 305 -8.88 5.86 9.84
C CYS A 305 -9.42 4.45 10.10
N LEU A 306 -10.45 4.05 9.36
CA LEU A 306 -11.03 2.69 9.45
C LEU A 306 -10.36 1.68 8.52
N GLY A 307 -9.52 2.14 7.59
CA GLY A 307 -8.89 1.31 6.56
C GLY A 307 -9.78 0.93 5.39
N CYS A 308 -10.77 1.77 5.08
CA CYS A 308 -11.80 1.47 4.09
C CYS A 308 -11.32 1.28 2.65
N SER A 309 -10.04 1.44 2.33
CA SER A 309 -9.44 1.17 1.02
C SER A 309 -8.53 -0.08 0.98
N GLU A 310 -8.50 -0.85 2.06
CA GLU A 310 -7.81 -2.15 2.12
C GLU A 310 -8.78 -3.32 1.96
N PRO A 311 -8.31 -4.48 1.45
CA PRO A 311 -9.10 -5.70 1.41
C PRO A 311 -9.58 -6.13 2.80
N ASP A 312 -10.79 -6.67 2.86
CA ASP A 312 -11.37 -7.30 4.06
C ASP A 312 -11.30 -6.46 5.35
N PHE A 313 -11.23 -5.13 5.25
CA PHE A 313 -11.01 -4.26 6.41
C PHE A 313 -12.14 -4.35 7.45
N TRP A 314 -13.36 -4.69 7.03
CA TRP A 314 -14.50 -4.88 7.93
C TRP A 314 -14.26 -5.95 8.98
N ASP A 315 -13.52 -6.99 8.61
CA ASP A 315 -13.27 -8.15 9.46
C ASP A 315 -11.83 -8.12 10.02
N THR A 316 -10.84 -7.82 9.16
CA THR A 316 -9.41 -7.86 9.53
C THR A 316 -8.95 -6.62 10.28
N MET A 317 -9.73 -5.54 10.27
CA MET A 317 -9.44 -4.30 11.02
C MET A 317 -10.57 -3.92 11.97
N ALA A 318 -11.53 -4.83 12.20
CA ALA A 318 -12.69 -4.64 13.05
C ALA A 318 -12.30 -4.19 14.47
N GLN A 319 -13.30 -3.71 15.23
CA GLN A 319 -13.08 -3.02 16.52
C GLN A 319 -12.21 -1.77 16.32
N PHE A 320 -12.73 -0.87 15.49
CA PHE A 320 -12.03 0.30 14.96
C PHE A 320 -11.52 1.33 15.99
N GLU A 321 -11.91 1.19 17.25
CA GLU A 321 -11.57 2.11 18.34
C GLU A 321 -10.47 1.56 19.26
N GLU A 322 -9.88 0.40 18.94
CA GLU A 322 -8.75 -0.20 19.66
C GLU A 322 -7.55 -0.42 18.72
N PRO A 323 -6.29 -0.31 19.18
CA PRO A 323 -5.11 -0.65 18.39
C PRO A 323 -5.14 -2.09 17.84
N MET A 324 -4.38 -2.36 16.78
CA MET A 324 -4.30 -3.69 16.13
C MET A 324 -3.50 -4.72 16.96
N GLY A 325 -3.96 -5.05 18.17
CA GLY A 325 -3.38 -6.06 19.04
C GLY A 325 -4.15 -7.39 19.02
N ASN A 326 -3.59 -8.45 19.59
CA ASN A 326 -4.24 -9.75 19.73
C ASN A 326 -5.50 -9.74 20.63
N ASN A 327 -5.74 -8.65 21.36
CA ASN A 327 -6.96 -8.44 22.13
C ASN A 327 -8.20 -8.20 21.26
N ILE A 328 -8.03 -7.77 20.00
CA ILE A 328 -9.18 -7.53 19.13
C ILE A 328 -9.75 -8.83 18.53
N TYR A 329 -11.07 -8.89 18.39
CA TYR A 329 -11.76 -10.09 17.90
C TYR A 329 -11.35 -10.42 16.45
N HIS A 330 -11.02 -11.68 16.21
CA HIS A 330 -10.65 -12.18 14.89
C HIS A 330 -11.83 -12.90 14.23
N PHE A 331 -12.39 -12.29 13.19
CA PHE A 331 -13.38 -12.94 12.35
C PHE A 331 -12.73 -14.04 11.50
N PRO A 332 -13.44 -15.14 11.18
CA PRO A 332 -12.92 -16.19 10.31
C PRO A 332 -12.92 -15.70 8.86
N THR A 333 -12.01 -14.79 8.53
CA THR A 333 -11.82 -14.26 7.18
C THR A 333 -10.86 -15.18 6.43
N PRO A 334 -11.17 -15.57 5.17
CA PRO A 334 -10.24 -16.30 4.35
C PRO A 334 -8.99 -15.45 4.12
N VAL A 335 -7.83 -15.96 4.53
CA VAL A 335 -6.57 -15.30 4.22
C VAL A 335 -6.28 -15.52 2.73
N ILE A 336 -6.61 -14.55 1.88
CA ILE A 336 -6.10 -14.53 0.51
C ILE A 336 -4.63 -14.10 0.58
N GLN A 337 -3.75 -15.04 0.95
CA GLN A 337 -2.33 -14.78 0.82
C GLN A 337 -1.94 -14.88 -0.66
N PRO A 338 -1.26 -13.86 -1.21
CA PRO A 338 -0.65 -14.01 -2.53
C PRO A 338 0.30 -15.20 -2.46
N LYS A 339 0.13 -16.18 -3.36
CA LYS A 339 1.02 -17.33 -3.43
C LYS A 339 2.46 -16.83 -3.61
N LEU A 340 3.34 -17.21 -2.69
CA LEU A 340 4.77 -16.96 -2.84
C LEU A 340 5.22 -17.54 -4.17
N PRO A 341 6.00 -16.79 -4.93
CA PRO A 341 6.41 -17.28 -6.22
C PRO A 341 7.60 -18.26 -6.02
N PRO A 342 7.79 -19.27 -6.90
CA PRO A 342 8.75 -20.36 -6.69
C PRO A 342 10.21 -19.88 -6.52
N TYR A 343 10.93 -20.41 -5.53
CA TYR A 343 12.34 -20.11 -5.28
C TYR A 343 13.16 -21.40 -5.11
N GLN A 344 14.48 -21.32 -5.31
CA GLN A 344 15.38 -22.46 -5.14
C GLN A 344 15.93 -22.51 -3.72
N THR A 345 15.74 -23.64 -3.04
CA THR A 345 16.33 -23.90 -1.72
C THR A 345 17.49 -24.88 -1.85
N CYS A 346 18.65 -24.49 -1.33
CA CYS A 346 19.80 -25.38 -1.19
C CYS A 346 20.00 -25.65 0.30
N SER A 347 19.47 -26.77 0.78
CA SER A 347 19.70 -27.21 2.17
C SER A 347 21.03 -27.96 2.25
N THR A 348 22.10 -27.25 2.58
CA THR A 348 23.42 -27.86 2.80
C THR A 348 24.06 -27.26 4.05
N LYS A 349 24.49 -28.12 4.98
CA LYS A 349 25.18 -27.68 6.20
C LYS A 349 26.58 -27.17 5.87
N ILE A 350 26.78 -25.86 5.95
CA ILE A 350 28.13 -25.28 6.05
C ILE A 350 28.49 -25.20 7.54
N PRO A 351 29.70 -25.59 7.96
CA PRO A 351 30.07 -25.64 9.38
C PRO A 351 30.02 -24.28 10.08
N ASN A 352 30.24 -23.19 9.35
CA ASN A 352 29.97 -21.82 9.79
C ASN A 352 29.77 -20.90 8.58
N TYR A 353 29.09 -19.78 8.77
CA TYR A 353 28.87 -18.77 7.74
C TYR A 353 29.99 -17.73 7.70
N SER A 354 31.25 -18.11 7.94
CA SER A 354 32.38 -17.19 7.76
C SER A 354 32.66 -16.94 6.28
N LEU A 355 33.22 -15.77 5.97
CA LEU A 355 33.60 -15.42 4.60
C LEU A 355 34.59 -16.44 3.99
N GLU A 356 35.47 -17.02 4.81
CA GLU A 356 36.37 -18.10 4.39
C GLU A 356 35.59 -19.37 4.00
N SER A 357 34.65 -19.80 4.84
CA SER A 357 33.82 -20.98 4.57
C SER A 357 32.90 -20.78 3.37
N LEU A 358 32.34 -19.59 3.18
CA LEU A 358 31.57 -19.23 2.00
C LEU A 358 32.43 -19.26 0.74
N ASN A 359 33.68 -18.76 0.79
CA ASN A 359 34.62 -18.84 -0.33
C ASN A 359 35.08 -20.27 -0.64
N GLN A 360 35.08 -21.18 0.32
CA GLN A 360 35.42 -22.59 0.11
C GLN A 360 34.21 -23.43 -0.33
N SER A 361 33.00 -22.89 -0.22
CA SER A 361 31.76 -23.59 -0.59
C SER A 361 31.69 -23.87 -2.10
N PRO A 362 31.47 -25.12 -2.52
CA PRO A 362 31.27 -25.44 -3.94
C PRO A 362 29.88 -25.01 -4.44
N PHE A 363 28.98 -24.58 -3.54
CA PHE A 363 27.60 -24.24 -3.88
C PHE A 363 27.44 -22.76 -4.27
N LEU A 364 28.31 -21.88 -3.73
CA LEU A 364 28.26 -20.46 -4.06
C LEU A 364 29.07 -20.19 -5.32
N THR A 365 28.40 -19.59 -6.32
CA THR A 365 29.12 -18.95 -7.42
C THR A 365 29.88 -17.72 -6.89
N LYS A 366 31.08 -17.52 -7.43
CA LYS A 366 31.96 -16.38 -7.08
C LYS A 366 31.93 -15.28 -8.13
N GLU A 367 31.00 -15.37 -9.07
CA GLU A 367 30.78 -14.37 -10.10
C GLU A 367 29.41 -13.74 -9.88
N HIS A 368 29.33 -12.41 -10.06
CA HIS A 368 28.06 -11.65 -10.03
C HIS A 368 27.17 -11.96 -8.81
N THR A 369 27.78 -12.21 -7.66
CA THR A 369 27.10 -12.65 -6.45
C THR A 369 27.02 -11.54 -5.42
N LEU A 370 25.85 -11.40 -4.80
CA LEU A 370 25.59 -10.59 -3.62
C LEU A 370 24.88 -11.48 -2.61
N GLY A 371 25.20 -11.35 -1.33
CA GLY A 371 24.46 -12.03 -0.30
C GLY A 371 24.52 -11.34 1.05
N ILE A 372 23.68 -11.84 1.94
CA ILE A 372 23.61 -11.45 3.34
C ILE A 372 23.70 -12.69 4.22
N VAL A 373 24.45 -12.59 5.32
CA VAL A 373 24.48 -13.58 6.38
C VAL A 373 23.71 -13.04 7.59
N LEU A 374 22.69 -13.79 8.02
CA LEU A 374 21.93 -13.56 9.25
C LEU A 374 21.91 -14.86 10.07
N ASP A 375 22.64 -14.87 11.18
CA ASP A 375 22.76 -16.03 12.05
C ASP A 375 22.62 -15.61 13.52
N HIS A 376 21.93 -16.39 14.34
CA HIS A 376 21.75 -16.07 15.76
C HIS A 376 23.04 -16.07 16.57
N ASN A 377 24.08 -16.80 16.14
CA ASN A 377 25.32 -16.99 16.88
C ASN A 377 26.54 -16.29 16.26
N TYR A 378 26.42 -15.74 15.05
CA TYR A 378 27.54 -15.15 14.32
C TYR A 378 27.25 -13.71 13.86
N GLU A 379 28.31 -12.95 13.56
CA GLU A 379 28.21 -11.57 13.07
C GLU A 379 27.39 -11.52 11.77
N SER A 380 26.50 -10.54 11.66
CA SER A 380 25.76 -10.29 10.42
C SER A 380 26.62 -9.50 9.45
N TYR A 381 26.56 -9.83 8.17
CA TYR A 381 27.27 -9.05 7.14
C TYR A 381 26.69 -9.25 5.74
N LEU A 382 26.89 -8.24 4.90
CA LEU A 382 26.71 -8.28 3.45
C LEU A 382 28.03 -8.65 2.78
N PHE A 383 27.98 -9.44 1.72
CA PHE A 383 29.14 -9.79 0.92
C PHE A 383 28.82 -9.71 -0.57
N CYS A 384 29.83 -9.41 -1.40
CA CYS A 384 29.70 -9.52 -2.85
C CYS A 384 30.94 -10.12 -3.49
N SER A 385 30.81 -10.52 -4.75
CA SER A 385 31.90 -11.00 -5.60
C SER A 385 32.82 -9.84 -6.02
N GLN A 386 34.10 -9.92 -5.68
CA GLN A 386 35.18 -9.07 -6.21
C GLN A 386 36.36 -9.97 -6.61
N ASP A 387 36.86 -9.81 -7.85
CA ASP A 387 37.99 -10.58 -8.38
C ASP A 387 37.89 -12.11 -8.17
N SER A 388 36.69 -12.67 -8.43
CA SER A 388 36.38 -14.11 -8.22
C SER A 388 36.53 -14.59 -6.77
N GLN A 389 36.44 -13.69 -5.80
CA GLN A 389 36.38 -13.97 -4.36
C GLN A 389 35.19 -13.25 -3.74
N LEU A 390 34.61 -13.82 -2.68
CA LEU A 390 33.60 -13.15 -1.88
C LEU A 390 34.29 -12.26 -0.86
N VAL A 391 33.88 -10.99 -0.81
CA VAL A 391 34.36 -10.00 0.16
C VAL A 391 33.20 -9.39 0.94
N ALA A 392 33.41 -9.10 2.22
CA ALA A 392 32.43 -8.39 3.03
C ALA A 392 32.36 -6.91 2.60
N ILE A 393 31.16 -6.39 2.42
CA ILE A 393 30.89 -5.00 2.01
C ILE A 393 30.07 -4.23 3.06
N SER A 394 30.02 -4.75 4.28
CA SER A 394 29.35 -4.10 5.42
C SER A 394 30.25 -4.07 6.64
N GLN A 395 30.01 -3.09 7.49
CA GLN A 395 30.54 -3.02 8.84
C GLN A 395 29.38 -2.72 9.78
N PHE A 396 28.60 -3.75 10.09
CA PHE A 396 27.53 -3.62 11.07
C PHE A 396 28.19 -3.56 12.44
N GLU A 397 28.17 -2.39 13.04
CA GLU A 397 28.64 -2.16 14.40
C GLU A 397 27.73 -1.08 15.00
N PHE A 398 26.93 -1.45 15.98
CA PHE A 398 25.92 -0.58 16.55
C PHE A 398 25.72 -0.83 18.04
N GLU A 399 25.28 0.22 18.72
CA GLU A 399 24.96 0.17 20.15
C GLU A 399 23.69 -0.64 20.38
N THR A 400 23.71 -1.52 21.38
CA THR A 400 22.58 -2.35 21.80
C THR A 400 22.14 -2.10 23.24
N ASN A 401 22.89 -1.34 24.04
CA ASN A 401 22.49 -1.03 25.39
C ASN A 401 21.15 -0.25 25.40
N PRO A 402 20.06 -0.83 25.93
CA PRO A 402 18.73 -0.24 25.83
C PRO A 402 18.62 1.09 26.58
N ARG A 403 19.34 1.26 27.69
CA ARG A 403 19.32 2.49 28.49
C ARG A 403 20.01 3.62 27.74
N LEU A 404 21.21 3.37 27.20
CA LEU A 404 21.98 4.37 26.47
C LEU A 404 21.26 4.83 25.20
N LEU A 405 20.66 3.90 24.45
CA LEU A 405 19.87 4.21 23.26
C LEU A 405 18.66 5.10 23.56
N LEU A 406 17.96 4.87 24.68
CA LEU A 406 16.85 5.72 25.12
C LEU A 406 17.32 7.11 25.54
N GLU A 407 18.36 7.19 26.38
CA GLU A 407 18.88 8.48 26.86
C GLU A 407 19.45 9.35 25.72
N LYS A 408 19.95 8.73 24.63
CA LYS A 408 20.33 9.44 23.40
C LYS A 408 19.15 10.20 22.75
N LEU A 409 17.90 9.78 22.96
CA LEU A 409 16.72 10.50 22.44
C LEU A 409 16.48 11.82 23.16
N GLN A 410 16.81 11.91 24.45
CA GLN A 410 16.56 13.10 25.29
C GLN A 410 17.26 14.36 24.76
N ASN A 411 18.44 14.21 24.16
CA ASN A 411 19.31 15.33 23.79
C ASN A 411 19.27 15.70 22.29
N LYS A 412 18.48 15.00 21.46
CA LYS A 412 18.51 15.19 20.00
C LYS A 412 17.52 16.24 19.49
N THR A 413 16.22 16.05 19.75
CA THR A 413 15.17 16.98 19.30
C THR A 413 14.06 17.06 20.35
N LYS A 414 13.26 18.15 20.32
CA LYS A 414 12.11 18.30 21.23
C LYS A 414 11.14 17.11 21.13
N GLN A 415 10.87 16.64 19.91
CA GLN A 415 10.01 15.49 19.67
C GLN A 415 10.57 14.19 20.29
N GLN A 416 11.87 13.94 20.13
CA GLN A 416 12.51 12.74 20.69
C GLN A 416 12.62 12.81 22.21
N ALA A 417 12.81 14.00 22.77
CA ALA A 417 12.74 14.23 24.21
C ALA A 417 11.31 13.96 24.76
N SER A 418 10.26 14.42 24.06
CA SER A 418 8.87 14.08 24.39
C SER A 418 8.65 12.57 24.34
N LEU A 419 9.13 11.88 23.30
CA LEU A 419 9.01 10.43 23.17
C LEU A 419 9.68 9.69 24.34
N PHE A 420 10.89 10.09 24.70
CA PHE A 420 11.62 9.52 25.86
C PHE A 420 10.86 9.72 27.17
N GLN A 421 10.32 10.92 27.40
CA GLN A 421 9.53 11.22 28.59
C GLN A 421 8.25 10.37 28.63
N ASN A 422 7.51 10.31 27.51
CA ASN A 422 6.28 9.53 27.40
C ASN A 422 6.56 8.03 27.55
N TYR A 423 7.65 7.51 26.98
CA TYR A 423 8.09 6.14 27.21
C TYR A 423 8.35 5.87 28.71
N SER A 424 9.15 6.73 29.37
CA SER A 424 9.53 6.56 30.77
C SER A 424 8.32 6.57 31.72
N LEU A 425 7.23 7.26 31.34
CA LEU A 425 5.98 7.28 32.07
C LEU A 425 5.15 6.01 31.84
N ASN A 426 5.02 5.56 30.59
CA ASN A 426 4.17 4.40 30.24
C ASN A 426 4.83 3.06 30.55
N PHE A 427 6.16 2.98 30.53
CA PHE A 427 6.95 1.75 30.72
C PHE A 427 7.90 1.88 31.91
N LYS A 428 7.45 2.50 33.01
CA LYS A 428 8.27 2.81 34.19
C LYS A 428 9.02 1.58 34.76
N ASP A 429 8.35 0.44 34.86
CA ASP A 429 8.92 -0.78 35.43
C ASP A 429 9.99 -1.37 34.51
N ALA A 430 9.74 -1.39 33.19
CA ALA A 430 10.71 -1.81 32.19
C ALA A 430 11.94 -0.88 32.22
N TYR A 431 11.73 0.44 32.19
CA TYR A 431 12.80 1.43 32.25
C TYR A 431 13.67 1.32 33.51
N THR A 432 13.05 1.08 34.66
CA THR A 432 13.77 0.90 35.93
C THR A 432 14.60 -0.38 35.92
N SER A 433 14.12 -1.42 35.24
CA SER A 433 14.80 -2.73 35.15
C SER A 433 15.90 -2.79 34.08
N LEU A 434 16.06 -1.76 33.25
CA LEU A 434 17.09 -1.74 32.21
C LEU A 434 18.51 -1.81 32.80
N PRO A 435 19.45 -2.49 32.12
CA PRO A 435 20.84 -2.57 32.54
C PRO A 435 21.46 -1.16 32.73
N PRO A 436 22.55 -1.06 33.52
CA PRO A 436 23.24 0.20 33.73
C PRO A 436 23.81 0.77 32.42
N LEU A 437 24.12 2.07 32.44
CA LEU A 437 24.79 2.76 31.33
C LEU A 437 26.19 2.20 31.12
N ALA A 438 26.33 1.34 30.12
CA ALA A 438 27.59 0.82 29.62
C ALA A 438 27.46 0.65 28.10
N GLU A 439 28.50 1.00 27.35
CA GLU A 439 28.51 0.76 25.91
C GLU A 439 28.48 -0.75 25.64
N GLU A 440 27.56 -1.18 24.78
CA GLU A 440 27.41 -2.57 24.38
C GLU A 440 27.30 -2.61 22.85
N MET A 441 28.45 -2.78 22.19
CA MET A 441 28.53 -2.83 20.75
C MET A 441 28.26 -4.25 20.24
N SER A 442 27.32 -4.36 19.31
CA SER A 442 27.04 -5.60 18.58
C SER A 442 27.32 -5.43 17.08
N LYS A 443 27.61 -6.56 16.45
CA LYS A 443 27.72 -6.72 15.00
C LYS A 443 26.71 -7.73 14.44
N ASN A 444 25.86 -8.31 15.29
CA ASN A 444 24.80 -9.20 14.88
C ASN A 444 23.47 -8.43 14.91
N LEU A 445 22.80 -8.32 13.76
CA LEU A 445 21.53 -7.61 13.65
C LEU A 445 20.46 -8.18 14.59
N PHE A 446 20.49 -9.48 14.92
CA PHE A 446 19.52 -10.11 15.81
C PHE A 446 19.69 -9.74 17.29
N ASP A 447 20.87 -9.28 17.72
CA ASP A 447 21.09 -8.86 19.11
C ASP A 447 20.19 -7.69 19.51
N PHE A 448 19.74 -6.89 18.52
CA PHE A 448 18.84 -5.77 18.76
C PHE A 448 17.45 -6.22 19.25
N TYR A 449 16.99 -7.43 18.92
CA TYR A 449 15.70 -7.93 19.39
C TYR A 449 15.65 -8.04 20.91
N LYS A 450 16.77 -8.38 21.55
CA LYS A 450 16.90 -8.36 23.01
C LYS A 450 16.69 -6.96 23.57
N THR A 451 17.27 -5.93 22.93
CA THR A 451 17.06 -4.52 23.28
C THR A 451 15.58 -4.15 23.19
N LEU A 452 14.89 -4.57 22.12
CA LEU A 452 13.46 -4.29 21.90
C LEU A 452 12.57 -4.94 22.96
N ALA A 453 12.84 -6.20 23.31
CA ALA A 453 12.11 -6.94 24.33
C ALA A 453 12.25 -6.27 25.71
N LEU A 454 13.47 -5.89 26.09
CA LEU A 454 13.73 -5.19 27.35
C LEU A 454 12.97 -3.86 27.46
N TRP A 455 12.81 -3.11 26.37
CA TRP A 455 12.04 -1.86 26.39
C TRP A 455 10.56 -2.03 26.73
N ILE A 456 9.98 -3.19 26.44
CA ILE A 456 8.57 -3.48 26.76
C ILE A 456 8.43 -4.44 27.94
N GLY A 457 9.51 -4.69 28.69
CA GLY A 457 9.50 -5.55 29.87
C GLY A 457 9.29 -7.03 29.55
N LYS A 458 9.71 -7.45 28.35
CA LYS A 458 9.60 -8.83 27.86
C LYS A 458 10.97 -9.51 27.84
N ASN A 459 10.96 -10.81 28.11
CA ASN A 459 12.15 -11.67 28.09
C ASN A 459 11.96 -12.90 27.18
N GLU A 460 10.77 -13.03 26.58
CA GLU A 460 10.41 -14.06 25.60
C GLU A 460 11.17 -13.86 24.29
N ASP A 461 11.31 -14.94 23.52
CA ASP A 461 11.88 -14.87 22.17
C ASP A 461 11.00 -14.04 21.24
N PHE A 462 11.62 -13.16 20.46
CA PHE A 462 10.90 -12.20 19.62
C PHE A 462 10.23 -12.87 18.41
N PHE A 463 10.82 -13.96 17.88
CA PHE A 463 10.19 -14.74 16.81
C PHE A 463 8.95 -15.47 17.33
N ASP A 464 9.01 -16.06 18.53
CA ASP A 464 7.84 -16.69 19.16
C ASP A 464 6.68 -15.70 19.35
N LEU A 465 6.98 -14.48 19.83
CA LEU A 465 5.98 -13.42 19.95
C LEU A 465 5.40 -13.01 18.59
N ALA A 466 6.24 -12.88 17.57
CA ALA A 466 5.80 -12.49 16.23
C ALA A 466 4.89 -13.53 15.58
N HIS A 467 5.20 -14.83 15.72
CA HIS A 467 4.37 -15.92 15.20
C HIS A 467 3.04 -16.07 15.94
N ALA A 468 2.96 -15.57 17.18
CA ALA A 468 1.72 -15.52 17.93
C ALA A 468 0.82 -14.31 17.56
N PHE A 469 1.25 -13.42 16.67
CA PHE A 469 0.41 -12.30 16.23
C PHE A 469 -0.70 -12.77 15.28
N HIS A 470 -1.94 -12.42 15.59
CA HIS A 470 -3.11 -12.91 14.87
C HIS A 470 -3.45 -12.12 13.60
N HIS A 471 -2.94 -10.89 13.47
CA HIS A 471 -3.37 -9.97 12.43
C HIS A 471 -2.37 -9.96 11.26
N PRO A 472 -2.86 -9.81 10.01
CA PRO A 472 -1.99 -9.75 8.84
C PRO A 472 -1.30 -8.38 8.66
N HIS A 473 -1.65 -7.39 9.50
CA HIS A 473 -1.32 -5.97 9.32
C HIS A 473 0.03 -5.61 9.93
N GLU A 474 0.92 -5.04 9.12
CA GLU A 474 2.33 -4.82 9.47
C GLU A 474 2.56 -3.41 10.04
N SER A 475 2.96 -3.29 11.30
CA SER A 475 3.46 -2.03 11.85
C SER A 475 4.94 -1.86 11.47
N LEU A 476 5.24 -0.93 10.58
CA LEU A 476 6.60 -0.79 10.03
C LEU A 476 7.47 0.18 10.84
N TYR A 477 8.72 -0.21 11.08
CA TYR A 477 9.76 0.54 11.79
C TYR A 477 10.97 0.70 10.85
N PRO A 478 11.04 1.79 10.07
CA PRO A 478 12.05 1.89 9.01
C PRO A 478 13.48 1.82 9.55
N LEU A 479 14.24 0.82 9.10
CA LEU A 479 15.67 0.66 9.29
C LEU A 479 16.42 1.24 8.10
N LYS A 480 17.39 2.13 8.33
CA LYS A 480 18.13 2.75 7.22
C LYS A 480 19.52 2.17 7.08
N PHE A 481 19.80 1.55 5.95
CA PHE A 481 21.16 1.23 5.52
C PHE A 481 21.80 2.46 4.88
N LYS A 482 23.04 2.79 5.26
CA LYS A 482 23.81 3.90 4.70
C LYS A 482 25.17 3.39 4.23
N GLN A 483 25.55 3.78 3.02
CA GLN A 483 26.89 3.54 2.53
C GLN A 483 27.83 4.65 3.01
N LYS A 484 28.96 4.26 3.63
CA LYS A 484 30.05 5.14 4.04
C LYS A 484 31.38 4.43 3.77
N ASP A 485 32.31 5.11 3.10
CA ASP A 485 33.64 4.56 2.77
C ASP A 485 33.56 3.19 2.06
N ASN A 486 32.61 3.05 1.13
CA ASN A 486 32.27 1.81 0.40
C ASN A 486 31.73 0.65 1.26
N LEU A 487 31.50 0.86 2.55
CA LEU A 487 30.90 -0.11 3.47
C LEU A 487 29.47 0.30 3.83
N TRP A 488 28.60 -0.71 3.97
CA TRP A 488 27.24 -0.53 4.45
C TRP A 488 27.17 -0.57 5.98
N GLN A 489 26.45 0.40 6.56
CA GLN A 489 26.19 0.52 8.00
C GLN A 489 24.68 0.64 8.25
N VAL A 490 24.25 0.34 9.47
CA VAL A 490 22.84 0.37 9.88
C VAL A 490 22.56 1.54 10.81
N ASP A 491 21.48 2.29 10.55
CA ASP A 491 20.99 3.38 11.39
C ASP A 491 19.60 3.04 11.96
N TYR A 492 19.58 2.71 13.26
CA TYR A 492 18.38 2.37 14.02
C TYR A 492 17.55 3.58 14.47
N SER A 493 17.97 4.82 14.20
CA SER A 493 17.33 6.00 14.78
C SER A 493 15.83 6.08 14.46
N LYS A 494 15.42 5.81 13.22
CA LYS A 494 14.00 5.80 12.83
C LYS A 494 13.27 4.58 13.37
N PHE A 495 13.92 3.43 13.37
CA PHE A 495 13.38 2.19 13.91
C PHE A 495 12.94 2.38 15.36
N ILE A 496 13.86 2.85 16.21
CA ILE A 496 13.64 3.07 17.66
C ILE A 496 12.44 4.00 17.89
N ILE A 497 12.41 5.13 17.19
CA ILE A 497 11.36 6.14 17.36
C ILE A 497 9.98 5.56 17.03
N ASN A 498 9.86 4.83 15.92
CA ASN A 498 8.58 4.24 15.54
C ASN A 498 8.19 3.10 16.48
N TYR A 499 9.11 2.20 16.80
CA TYR A 499 8.86 1.08 17.72
C TYR A 499 8.31 1.56 19.07
N LEU A 500 8.96 2.55 19.70
CA LEU A 500 8.52 3.13 20.96
C LEU A 500 7.18 3.87 20.82
N ALA A 501 6.97 4.59 19.72
CA ALA A 501 5.71 5.27 19.47
C ALA A 501 4.54 4.28 19.37
N TYR A 502 4.69 3.17 18.64
CA TYR A 502 3.67 2.13 18.59
C TYR A 502 3.43 1.47 19.96
N ALA A 503 4.49 1.21 20.72
CA ALA A 503 4.38 0.63 22.06
C ALA A 503 3.59 1.56 23.01
N ILE A 504 3.92 2.85 23.06
CA ILE A 504 3.17 3.85 23.84
C ILE A 504 1.73 4.00 23.31
N GLY A 505 1.56 3.87 21.99
CA GLY A 505 0.28 3.90 21.30
C GLY A 505 -0.62 2.70 21.60
N GLY A 506 -0.15 1.71 22.37
CA GLY A 506 -0.95 0.56 22.80
C GLY A 506 -0.92 -0.62 21.83
N LEU A 507 0.00 -0.68 20.87
CA LEU A 507 0.28 -1.92 20.15
C LEU A 507 0.87 -2.93 21.13
N ASP A 508 0.33 -4.13 21.15
CA ASP A 508 0.81 -5.17 22.06
C ASP A 508 2.18 -5.75 21.64
N CYS A 509 2.77 -6.58 22.51
CA CYS A 509 4.07 -7.18 22.27
C CYS A 509 4.12 -8.07 21.02
N TYR A 510 3.01 -8.68 20.64
CA TYR A 510 2.95 -9.59 19.48
C TYR A 510 3.02 -8.78 18.19
N GLY A 511 2.22 -7.71 18.09
CA GLY A 511 2.27 -6.78 16.95
C GLY A 511 3.59 -6.02 16.86
N LEU A 512 4.18 -5.65 18.00
CA LEU A 512 5.51 -5.05 18.07
C LEU A 512 6.60 -6.00 17.55
N ALA A 513 6.54 -7.27 17.93
CA ALA A 513 7.51 -8.28 17.48
C ALA A 513 7.36 -8.59 15.99
N TYR A 514 6.13 -8.83 15.54
CA TYR A 514 5.81 -9.05 14.13
C TYR A 514 6.27 -7.88 13.26
N GLY A 515 5.95 -6.65 13.66
CA GLY A 515 6.38 -5.44 12.96
C GLY A 515 7.91 -5.31 12.84
N ALA A 516 8.65 -5.68 13.88
CA ALA A 516 10.11 -5.60 13.88
C ALA A 516 10.75 -6.58 12.90
N ILE A 517 10.31 -7.84 12.90
CA ILE A 517 10.82 -8.87 11.99
C ILE A 517 10.48 -8.53 10.55
N VAL A 518 9.24 -8.10 10.30
CA VAL A 518 8.80 -7.66 8.96
C VAL A 518 9.62 -6.46 8.48
N SER A 519 9.89 -5.48 9.36
CA SER A 519 10.69 -4.31 9.01
C SER A 519 12.12 -4.70 8.63
N TYR A 520 12.75 -5.59 9.41
CA TYR A 520 14.06 -6.15 9.06
C TYR A 520 14.01 -6.84 7.69
N ALA A 521 13.01 -7.70 7.47
CA ALA A 521 12.85 -8.41 6.21
C ALA A 521 12.76 -7.47 5.01
N ASN A 522 11.96 -6.41 5.14
CA ASN A 522 11.72 -5.40 4.11
C ASN A 522 12.98 -4.55 3.86
N ASP A 523 13.59 -4.00 4.90
CA ASP A 523 14.73 -3.10 4.77
C ASP A 523 15.99 -3.83 4.28
N ILE A 524 16.16 -5.10 4.66
CA ILE A 524 17.21 -6.00 4.12
C ILE A 524 16.99 -6.24 2.62
N ALA A 525 15.75 -6.54 2.22
CA ALA A 525 15.44 -6.71 0.80
C ALA A 525 15.67 -5.41 0.01
N GLU A 526 15.31 -4.25 0.56
CA GLU A 526 15.54 -2.96 -0.07
C GLU A 526 17.03 -2.66 -0.28
N VAL A 527 17.89 -2.89 0.71
CA VAL A 527 19.34 -2.69 0.54
C VAL A 527 19.94 -3.67 -0.48
N LEU A 528 19.48 -4.93 -0.50
CA LEU A 528 19.91 -5.90 -1.52
C LEU A 528 19.51 -5.45 -2.93
N LEU A 529 18.28 -4.97 -3.12
CA LEU A 529 17.81 -4.42 -4.39
C LEU A 529 18.60 -3.16 -4.79
N GLU A 530 18.94 -2.30 -3.83
CA GLU A 530 19.75 -1.11 -4.09
C GLU A 530 21.15 -1.49 -4.59
N ILE A 531 21.85 -2.38 -3.88
CA ILE A 531 23.19 -2.85 -4.27
C ILE A 531 23.14 -3.56 -5.63
N THR A 532 22.12 -4.38 -5.87
CA THR A 532 21.92 -5.11 -7.13
C THR A 532 21.66 -4.18 -8.33
N ARG A 533 21.12 -2.97 -8.10
CA ARG A 533 21.01 -1.97 -9.17
C ARG A 533 22.32 -1.26 -9.44
N GLN A 534 23.20 -1.18 -8.44
CA GLN A 534 24.52 -0.53 -8.55
C GLN A 534 25.59 -1.47 -9.12
N GLN A 535 25.49 -2.78 -8.86
CA GLN A 535 26.41 -3.82 -9.29
C GLN A 535 25.67 -4.76 -10.23
N GLU A 536 26.24 -5.17 -11.37
CA GLU A 536 25.66 -6.15 -12.32
C GLU A 536 25.54 -7.56 -11.68
N THR A 537 24.70 -7.68 -10.65
CA THR A 537 24.55 -8.87 -9.82
C THR A 537 23.52 -9.79 -10.46
N GLN A 538 23.89 -11.06 -10.56
CA GLN A 538 23.08 -12.12 -11.14
C GLN A 538 22.60 -13.13 -10.11
N HIS A 539 23.22 -13.24 -8.94
CA HIS A 539 22.84 -14.21 -7.92
C HIS A 539 22.71 -13.56 -6.54
N LEU A 540 21.56 -13.73 -5.90
CA LEU A 540 21.28 -13.27 -4.54
C LEU A 540 21.30 -14.45 -3.57
N TRP A 541 22.10 -14.34 -2.51
CA TRP A 541 22.23 -15.37 -1.48
C TRP A 541 21.72 -14.89 -0.13
N LEU A 542 20.75 -15.62 0.42
CA LEU A 542 20.22 -15.44 1.78
C LEU A 542 20.79 -16.56 2.65
N CYS A 543 21.76 -16.25 3.49
CA CYS A 543 22.54 -17.24 4.24
C CYS A 543 22.28 -17.13 5.75
N GLY A 544 22.26 -18.26 6.46
CA GLY A 544 22.19 -18.33 7.92
C GLY A 544 20.84 -18.79 8.46
N ASP A 545 20.84 -19.18 9.74
CA ASP A 545 19.66 -19.74 10.42
C ASP A 545 18.51 -18.75 10.59
N GLY A 546 18.75 -17.44 10.45
CA GLY A 546 17.70 -16.43 10.39
C GLY A 546 16.71 -16.69 9.26
N PHE A 547 17.19 -17.17 8.12
CA PHE A 547 16.32 -17.52 6.99
C PHE A 547 15.69 -18.92 7.12
N ALA A 548 15.94 -19.66 8.21
CA ALA A 548 15.15 -20.83 8.59
C ALA A 548 13.75 -20.43 9.05
N ASP A 549 13.62 -19.25 9.67
CA ASP A 549 12.35 -18.68 10.09
C ASP A 549 11.45 -18.37 8.88
N SER A 550 10.20 -18.80 8.92
CA SER A 550 9.27 -18.59 7.80
C SER A 550 8.88 -17.12 7.65
N LEU A 551 8.67 -16.39 8.75
CA LEU A 551 8.21 -15.01 8.68
C LEU A 551 9.27 -14.11 8.05
N LEU A 552 10.51 -14.15 8.55
CA LEU A 552 11.63 -13.37 7.99
C LEU A 552 11.86 -13.73 6.53
N ARG A 553 11.96 -15.04 6.22
CA ARG A 553 12.21 -15.53 4.86
C ARG A 553 11.14 -15.08 3.88
N GLU A 554 9.87 -15.31 4.19
CA GLU A 554 8.77 -15.04 3.25
C GLU A 554 8.60 -13.55 2.97
N LYS A 555 8.76 -12.69 3.99
CA LYS A 555 8.67 -11.24 3.84
C LYS A 555 9.84 -10.68 3.02
N THR A 556 11.07 -11.17 3.24
CA THR A 556 12.23 -10.80 2.41
C THR A 556 12.02 -11.21 0.96
N LEU A 557 11.59 -12.45 0.71
CA LEU A 557 11.35 -12.96 -0.64
C LEU A 557 10.26 -12.19 -1.39
N LYS A 558 9.17 -11.82 -0.70
CA LYS A 558 8.07 -11.04 -1.29
C LYS A 558 8.57 -9.71 -1.88
N LYS A 559 9.52 -9.05 -1.22
CA LYS A 559 10.15 -7.80 -1.71
C LYS A 559 11.16 -8.03 -2.82
N LEU A 560 11.85 -9.19 -2.82
CA LEU A 560 12.82 -9.57 -3.84
C LEU A 560 12.20 -10.19 -5.11
N LYS A 561 10.87 -10.14 -5.28
CA LYS A 561 10.12 -10.65 -6.45
C LYS A 561 10.77 -10.34 -7.82
N PRO A 562 11.38 -9.16 -8.08
CA PRO A 562 12.06 -8.91 -9.36
C PRO A 562 13.25 -9.83 -9.68
N PHE A 563 13.84 -10.50 -8.69
CA PHE A 563 15.04 -11.35 -8.81
C PHE A 563 14.78 -12.83 -8.55
N GLN A 564 13.52 -13.23 -8.48
CA GLN A 564 13.09 -14.49 -7.89
C GLN A 564 13.75 -15.77 -8.43
N GLU A 565 14.02 -15.86 -9.74
CA GLU A 565 14.71 -17.00 -10.35
C GLU A 565 16.21 -17.09 -9.99
N ARG A 566 16.72 -16.09 -9.28
CA ARG A 566 18.13 -15.86 -8.98
C ARG A 566 18.41 -15.76 -7.48
N ILE A 567 17.43 -16.13 -6.65
CA ILE A 567 17.57 -16.14 -5.19
C ILE A 567 17.88 -17.57 -4.73
N TYR A 568 18.92 -17.69 -3.92
CA TYR A 568 19.39 -18.92 -3.32
C TYR A 568 19.37 -18.76 -1.81
N ILE A 569 18.81 -19.74 -1.12
CA ILE A 569 18.74 -19.75 0.35
C ILE A 569 19.63 -20.86 0.87
N LEU A 570 20.49 -20.52 1.83
CA LEU A 570 21.47 -21.40 2.45
C LEU A 570 21.29 -21.37 3.98
N VAL A 571 20.67 -22.42 4.53
CA VAL A 571 20.28 -22.54 5.95
C VAL A 571 21.02 -23.69 6.63
#